data_AF-A0A9D8QVD2-F1
#
_entry.id   AF-A0A9D8QVD2-F1
#
_cell.length_a   1.000
_cell.length_b   1.000
_cell.length_c   1.000
_cell.angle_alpha   90.00
_cell.angle_beta   90.00
_cell.angle_gamma   90.00
#
_symmetry.space_group_name_H-M   'P 1'
#
loop_
_entity.id
_entity.type
_entity.pdbx_description
1 polymer ?
#
loop_
_entity_poly.entity_id
_entity_poly.type
_entity_poly.pdbx_seq_one_letter_code
_entity_poly.pdbx_strand_id
1 'polypeptide(L)'
;MDNKDKTQYTFRTDRNTEAFFSERYLVCPKCGEQLRQLDIENFSCCPFCNHAFEVDEELEDFLLEPTVEMWIRQQGAAPSGTGPLN
;
A
#
# COMPACT_ATOMS: atom_id res chain seq x y z
N MET A 1 9.07 8.49 27.87
CA MET A 1 10.32 8.27 27.10
C MET A 1 9.89 7.42 25.94
N ASP A 2 9.42 8.06 24.88
CA ASP A 2 8.68 7.38 23.81
C ASP A 2 9.41 7.70 22.51
N ASN A 3 10.57 7.06 22.39
CA ASN A 3 11.39 7.04 21.18
C ASN A 3 10.77 5.99 20.26
N LYS A 4 9.62 6.30 19.64
CA LYS A 4 9.03 5.41 18.64
C LYS A 4 9.53 5.85 17.27
N ASP A 5 10.28 4.91 16.71
CA ASP A 5 11.02 4.90 15.47
C ASP A 5 10.32 5.69 14.37
N LYS A 6 11.00 6.71 13.84
CA LYS A 6 10.53 7.46 12.69
C LYS A 6 10.68 6.57 11.48
N THR A 7 9.56 6.09 10.96
CA THR A 7 9.42 5.40 9.69
C THR A 7 10.32 6.02 8.62
N GLN A 8 11.43 5.33 8.33
CA GLN A 8 12.43 5.76 7.33
C GLN A 8 12.01 5.41 5.90
N TYR A 9 10.83 4.84 5.70
CA TYR A 9 10.37 4.39 4.40
C TYR A 9 9.81 5.55 3.58
N THR A 10 10.34 5.70 2.36
CA THR A 10 9.88 6.73 1.43
C THR A 10 8.98 6.08 0.40
N PHE A 11 7.68 6.37 0.49
CA PHE A 11 6.71 5.93 -0.51
C PHE A 11 6.62 6.94 -1.65
N ARG A 12 6.62 6.44 -2.88
CA ARG A 12 6.43 7.24 -4.09
C ARG A 12 5.24 6.72 -4.87
N THR A 13 4.36 7.63 -5.26
CA THR A 13 3.22 7.30 -6.12
C THR A 13 3.53 7.83 -7.51
N ASP A 14 3.50 6.96 -8.51
CA ASP A 14 3.50 7.43 -9.89
C ASP A 14 2.06 7.77 -10.28
N ARG A 15 1.78 9.05 -10.51
CA ARG A 15 0.49 9.50 -11.00
C ARG A 15 0.43 9.29 -12.51
N ASN A 16 0.48 8.04 -12.96
CA ASN A 16 0.15 7.75 -14.35
C ASN A 16 -1.37 7.81 -14.50
N THR A 17 -1.85 8.86 -15.19
CA THR A 17 -3.26 9.28 -15.21
C THR A 17 -4.24 8.33 -15.90
N GLU A 18 -3.76 7.16 -16.35
CA GLU A 18 -4.54 6.15 -17.08
C GLU A 18 -4.69 4.81 -16.32
N ALA A 19 -4.02 4.65 -15.17
CA ALA A 19 -4.15 3.45 -14.35
C ALA A 19 -5.24 3.65 -13.28
N PHE A 20 -6.23 2.74 -13.26
CA PHE A 20 -7.34 2.73 -12.27
C PHE A 20 -6.90 2.44 -10.82
N PHE A 21 -5.61 2.15 -10.63
CA PHE A 21 -4.97 1.88 -9.34
C PHE A 21 -3.72 2.76 -9.24
N SER A 22 -3.57 3.47 -8.13
CA SER A 22 -2.36 4.24 -7.85
C SER A 22 -1.23 3.26 -7.54
N GLU A 23 -0.39 2.96 -8.53
CA GLU A 23 0.79 2.12 -8.30
C GLU A 23 1.79 2.90 -7.43
N ARG A 24 1.85 2.53 -6.15
CA ARG A 24 2.81 3.09 -5.21
C ARG A 24 4.03 2.17 -5.12
N TYR A 25 5.18 2.80 -4.89
CA TYR A 25 6.49 2.17 -4.79
C TYR A 25 7.11 2.54 -3.44
N LEU A 26 7.75 1.60 -2.79
CA LEU A 26 8.59 1.87 -1.62
C LEU A 26 10.03 2.02 -2.06
N VAL A 27 10.68 3.08 -1.62
CA VAL A 27 12.11 3.28 -1.84
C VAL A 27 12.87 2.67 -0.66
N CYS A 28 13.74 1.70 -0.96
CA CYS A 28 14.57 1.08 0.06
C CYS A 28 15.52 2.12 0.70
N PRO A 29 15.56 2.25 2.04
CA PRO A 29 16.40 3.25 2.71
C PRO A 29 17.91 2.93 2.59
N LYS A 30 18.26 1.68 2.29
CA LYS A 30 19.65 1.20 2.18
C LYS A 30 20.26 1.41 0.80
N CYS A 31 19.58 1.00 -0.26
CA CYS A 31 20.09 1.07 -1.62
C CYS A 31 19.42 2.14 -2.49
N GLY A 32 18.29 2.72 -2.04
CA GLY A 32 17.53 3.68 -2.83
C GLY A 32 16.71 3.05 -3.96
N GLU A 33 16.60 1.72 -3.99
CA GLU A 33 15.88 1.00 -5.05
C GLU A 33 14.37 1.09 -4.86
N GLN A 34 13.63 1.14 -5.97
CA GLN A 34 12.16 1.21 -5.97
C GLN A 34 11.57 -0.20 -5.99
N LEU A 35 10.84 -0.55 -4.94
CA LEU A 35 10.16 -1.82 -4.78
C LEU A 35 8.66 -1.63 -4.93
N ARG A 36 8.04 -2.56 -5.66
CA ARG A 36 6.59 -2.57 -5.79
C ARG A 36 5.97 -3.19 -4.55
N GLN A 37 4.69 -2.94 -4.38
CA GLN A 37 3.89 -3.60 -3.34
C GLN A 37 4.05 -5.12 -3.38
N LEU A 38 4.00 -5.71 -4.58
CA LEU A 38 4.15 -7.16 -4.77
C LEU A 38 5.53 -7.68 -4.30
N ASP A 39 6.60 -6.89 -4.51
CA ASP A 39 7.94 -7.28 -4.07
C ASP A 39 8.03 -7.32 -2.55
N ILE A 40 7.35 -6.39 -1.86
CA ILE A 40 7.36 -6.34 -0.39
C ILE A 40 6.43 -7.39 0.22
N GLU A 41 5.27 -7.60 -0.40
CA GLU A 41 4.33 -8.65 0.02
C GLU A 41 4.95 -10.04 -0.11
N ASN A 42 5.72 -10.28 -1.19
CA ASN A 42 6.35 -11.57 -1.44
C ASN A 42 7.71 -11.72 -0.74
N PHE A 43 8.43 -10.62 -0.51
CA PHE A 43 9.75 -10.61 0.11
C PHE A 43 9.80 -9.63 1.29
N SER A 44 10.02 -10.16 2.50
CA SER A 44 10.27 -9.36 3.70
C SER A 44 11.62 -8.61 3.68
N CYS A 45 12.37 -8.68 2.58
CA CYS A 45 13.69 -8.08 2.40
C CYS A 45 13.82 -7.48 1.01
N CYS A 46 14.66 -6.45 0.87
CA CYS A 46 14.99 -5.87 -0.42
C CYS A 46 15.72 -6.92 -1.29
N PRO A 47 15.22 -7.27 -2.49
CA PRO A 47 15.86 -8.25 -3.36
C PRO A 47 17.24 -7.83 -3.88
N PHE A 48 17.59 -6.54 -3.79
CA PHE A 48 18.85 -6.00 -4.32
C PHE A 48 19.95 -5.89 -3.28
N CYS A 49 19.63 -5.40 -2.07
CA CYS A 49 20.61 -5.20 -1.00
C CYS A 49 20.42 -6.15 0.18
N ASN A 50 19.42 -7.03 0.11
CA ASN A 50 19.05 -7.99 1.15
C ASN A 50 18.75 -7.33 2.51
N HIS A 51 18.38 -6.05 2.50
CA HIS A 51 17.97 -5.31 3.69
C HIS A 51 16.60 -5.80 4.14
N ALA A 52 16.51 -6.31 5.36
CA ALA A 52 15.24 -6.70 5.94
C ALA A 52 14.37 -5.47 6.15
N PHE A 53 13.14 -5.53 5.63
CA PHE A 53 12.13 -4.53 5.92
C PHE A 53 11.46 -4.91 7.23
N GLU A 54 11.48 -3.98 8.18
CA GLU A 54 10.60 -4.07 9.34
C GLU A 54 9.19 -3.73 8.87
N VAL A 55 8.29 -4.71 9.02
CA VAL A 55 6.86 -4.55 8.81
C VAL A 55 6.32 -3.70 9.94
N ASP A 56 6.11 -2.42 9.66
CA ASP A 56 5.48 -1.45 10.54
C ASP A 56 4.07 -1.10 10.02
N GLU A 57 3.26 -0.44 10.84
CA GLU A 57 1.88 -0.07 10.55
C GLU A 57 1.75 0.68 9.21
N GLU A 58 2.71 1.57 8.89
CA GLU A 58 2.72 2.29 7.61
C GLU A 58 2.99 1.36 6.40
N LEU A 59 3.82 0.34 6.57
CA LEU A 59 4.09 -0.64 5.51
C LEU A 59 2.89 -1.57 5.32
N GLU A 60 2.24 -1.98 6.41
CA GLU A 60 1.02 -2.77 6.37
C GLU A 60 -0.13 -2.01 5.70
N ASP A 61 -0.34 -0.74 6.05
CA ASP A 61 -1.36 0.12 5.43
C ASP A 61 -1.14 0.26 3.92
N PHE A 62 0.11 0.47 3.50
CA PHE A 62 0.50 0.52 2.10
C PHE A 62 0.17 -0.76 1.32
N LEU A 63 0.37 -1.94 1.92
CA LEU A 63 0.00 -3.22 1.30
C LEU A 63 -1.53 -3.40 1.24
N LEU A 64 -2.25 -2.88 2.24
CA LEU A 64 -3.70 -3.05 2.36
C LEU A 64 -4.51 -2.06 1.50
N GLU A 65 -3.98 -0.88 1.21
CA GLU A 65 -4.68 0.19 0.49
C GLU A 65 -5.45 -0.25 -0.78
N PRO A 66 -4.84 -0.94 -1.77
CA PRO A 66 -5.58 -1.33 -2.97
C PRO A 66 -6.66 -2.38 -2.70
N THR A 67 -6.42 -3.27 -1.73
CA THR A 67 -7.41 -4.28 -1.31
C THR A 67 -8.60 -3.59 -0.65
N VAL A 68 -8.35 -2.64 0.24
CA VAL A 68 -9.38 -1.84 0.91
C VAL A 68 -10.16 -1.01 -0.11
N GLU A 69 -9.48 -0.34 -1.04
CA GLU A 69 -10.14 0.44 -2.09
C GLU A 69 -11.05 -0.43 -2.96
N MET A 70 -10.58 -1.61 -3.37
CA MET A 70 -11.38 -2.56 -4.15
C MET A 70 -12.58 -3.09 -3.36
N TRP A 71 -12.43 -3.34 -2.05
CA TRP A 71 -13.54 -3.74 -1.18
C TRP A 71 -14.58 -2.63 -1.01
N ILE A 72 -14.14 -1.38 -0.80
CA ILE A 72 -15.02 -0.22 -0.69
C ILE A 72 -15.80 -0.02 -2.00
N ARG A 73 -15.14 -0.15 -3.16
CA ARG A 73 -15.79 -0.06 -4.48
C ARG A 73 -16.83 -1.17 -4.69
N GLN A 74 -16.54 -2.40 -4.27
CA GLN A 74 -17.49 -3.52 -4.35
C GLN A 74 -18.69 -3.36 -3.40
N GLN A 75 -18.48 -2.82 -2.19
CA GLN A 75 -19.57 -2.58 -1.23
C GLN A 75 -20.36 -1.30 -1.53
N GLY A 76 -19.74 -0.28 -2.13
CA GLY A 76 -20.38 0.92 -2.65
C GLY A 76 -21.25 0.69 -3.89
N ALA A 77 -21.20 -0.50 -4.48
CA ALA A 77 -22.15 -0.99 -5.49
C ALA A 77 -23.42 -1.62 -4.87
N ALA A 78 -23.69 -1.40 -3.58
CA ALA A 78 -25.02 -1.57 -3.02
C ALA A 78 -25.84 -0.28 -3.29
N PRO A 79 -26.83 -0.28 -4.22
CA PRO A 79 -27.81 0.78 -4.30
C PRO A 79 -28.63 0.77 -3.00
N SER A 80 -28.23 1.58 -2.03
CA SER A 80 -29.08 1.92 -0.90
C SER A 80 -30.13 2.90 -1.39
N GLY A 81 -31.32 2.42 -1.75
CA GLY A 81 -32.52 3.27 -1.73
C GLY A 81 -33.49 3.18 -2.90
N THR A 82 -34.27 2.10 -2.98
CA THR A 82 -35.73 2.20 -3.08
C THR A 82 -36.32 0.85 -2.68
N GLY A 83 -36.81 0.76 -1.45
CA GLY A 83 -37.58 -0.39 -1.01
C GLY A 83 -38.90 -0.49 -1.78
N PRO A 84 -39.48 -1.68 -1.94
CA PRO A 84 -40.90 -1.77 -2.28
C PRO A 84 -41.69 -1.37 -1.02
N LEU A 85 -42.27 -0.16 -1.03
CA LEU A 85 -43.44 0.11 -0.22
C LEU A 85 -44.65 -0.36 -1.03
N ASN A 86 -45.48 -1.20 -0.38
CA ASN A 86 -46.72 -1.85 -0.86
C ASN A 86 -47.46 -1.17 -2.02
#